data_AF-A0A7C9TQQ5-F1
#
_entry.id   AF-A0A7C9TQQ5-F1
#
_cell.length_a   1.000
_cell.length_b   1.000
_cell.length_c   1.000
_cell.angle_alpha   90.00
_cell.angle_beta   90.00
_cell.angle_gamma   90.00
#
_symmetry.space_group_name_H-M   'P 1'
#
loop_
_entity.id
_entity.type
_entity.pdbx_description
1 polymer ?
#
loop_
_entity_poly.entity_id
_entity_poly.type
_entity_poly.pdbx_seq_one_letter_code
_entity_poly.pdbx_strand_id
1 'polypeptide(L)'
;MSADHDELALRLDEVVGEVEGVEAVFSADPTIVRSVRSLASGPERIALVRVVEDSEGLRILASVGVSDDRQAPLTARRVSDAIRAAVGGHPIAEVHVRVGRVAH
;
A
#
# COMPACT_ATOMS: atom_id res chain seq x y z
N MET A 1 15.42 0.80 -7.01
CA MET A 1 14.21 1.59 -7.30
C MET A 1 14.65 3.04 -7.44
N SER A 2 13.99 3.84 -8.27
CA SER A 2 14.29 5.28 -8.34
C SER A 2 13.89 5.91 -7.00
N ALA A 3 14.68 6.86 -6.48
CA ALA A 3 14.40 7.52 -5.20
C ALA A 3 12.99 8.15 -5.17
N ASP A 4 12.49 8.56 -6.34
CA ASP A 4 11.15 9.12 -6.55
C ASP A 4 10.03 8.11 -6.25
N HIS A 5 10.23 6.83 -6.56
CA HIS A 5 9.23 5.78 -6.27
C HIS A 5 9.22 5.37 -4.80
N ASP A 6 10.37 5.44 -4.14
CA ASP A 6 10.46 5.14 -2.71
C ASP A 6 9.76 6.24 -1.89
N GLU A 7 9.93 7.52 -2.28
CA GLU A 7 9.21 8.64 -1.69
C GLU A 7 7.69 8.55 -1.97
N LEU A 8 7.30 8.22 -3.21
CA LEU A 8 5.90 7.99 -3.54
C LEU A 8 5.29 6.84 -2.73
N ALA A 9 6.01 5.73 -2.57
CA ALA A 9 5.56 4.59 -1.79
C ALA A 9 5.33 4.95 -0.31
N LEU A 10 6.26 5.71 0.30
CA LEU A 10 6.10 6.19 1.67
C LEU A 10 4.91 7.14 1.83
N ARG A 11 4.70 8.05 0.86
CA ARG A 11 3.53 8.92 0.86
C ARG A 11 2.22 8.15 0.71
N LEU A 12 2.22 7.07 -0.09
CA LEU A 12 1.05 6.23 -0.26
C LEU A 12 0.70 5.44 1.01
N ASP A 13 1.65 5.11 1.87
CA ASP A 13 1.35 4.50 3.18
C ASP A 13 0.44 5.41 4.02
N GLU A 14 0.76 6.70 4.07
CA GLU A 14 -0.03 7.70 4.80
C GLU A 14 -1.42 7.83 4.20
N VAL A 15 -1.51 8.00 2.87
CA VAL A 15 -2.79 8.12 2.16
C VAL A 15 -3.68 6.90 2.37
N VAL A 16 -3.12 5.69 2.28
CA VAL A 16 -3.88 4.45 2.46
C VAL A 16 -4.32 4.28 3.91
N GLY A 17 -3.47 4.64 4.87
CA GLY A 17 -3.78 4.58 6.31
C GLY A 17 -4.91 5.53 6.73
N GLU A 18 -5.11 6.64 6.02
CA GLU A 18 -6.18 7.61 6.30
C GLU A 18 -7.54 7.23 5.70
N VAL A 19 -7.62 6.17 4.87
CA VAL A 19 -8.87 5.77 4.22
C VAL A 19 -9.86 5.19 5.24
N GLU A 20 -11.07 5.75 5.26
CA GLU A 20 -12.13 5.27 6.15
C GLU A 20 -12.41 3.77 5.97
N GLY A 21 -12.19 3.02 7.06
CA GLY A 21 -12.39 1.57 7.12
C GLY A 21 -11.10 0.75 6.98
N VAL A 22 -9.94 1.37 6.76
CA VAL A 22 -8.63 0.74 6.91
C VAL A 22 -8.23 0.79 8.39
N GLU A 23 -7.94 -0.37 8.98
CA GLU A 23 -7.45 -0.47 10.37
C GLU A 23 -5.94 -0.67 10.44
N ALA A 24 -5.37 -1.28 9.41
CA ALA A 24 -3.93 -1.54 9.33
C ALA A 24 -3.48 -1.54 7.86
N VAL A 25 -2.25 -1.12 7.62
CA VAL A 25 -1.56 -1.31 6.34
C VAL A 25 -0.49 -2.39 6.56
N PHE A 26 -0.42 -3.35 5.64
CA PHE A 26 0.55 -4.43 5.67
C PHE A 26 1.48 -4.31 4.47
N SER A 27 2.70 -4.82 4.63
CA SER A 27 3.64 -4.84 3.50
C SER A 27 3.08 -5.64 2.33
N ALA A 28 3.05 -5.01 1.17
CA ALA A 28 2.70 -5.64 -0.09
C ALA A 28 3.84 -6.52 -0.65
N ASP A 29 5.05 -6.47 -0.05
CA ASP A 29 6.19 -7.30 -0.42
C ASP A 29 6.41 -8.45 0.59
N PRO A 30 6.23 -9.73 0.19
CA PRO A 30 6.48 -10.86 1.08
C PRO A 30 7.95 -10.98 1.51
N THR A 31 8.89 -10.40 0.76
CA THR A 31 10.31 -10.34 1.08
C THR A 31 10.56 -9.39 2.24
N ILE A 32 9.84 -8.26 2.29
CA ILE A 32 9.89 -7.33 3.42
C ILE A 32 9.39 -8.02 4.70
N VAL A 33 8.31 -8.79 4.65
CA VAL A 33 7.82 -9.54 5.83
C VAL A 33 8.89 -10.51 6.37
N ARG A 34 9.67 -11.15 5.48
CA ARG A 34 10.80 -12.02 5.87
C ARG A 34 11.98 -11.21 6.40
N SER A 35 12.30 -10.09 5.76
CA SER A 35 13.41 -9.23 6.12
C SER A 35 13.15 -8.45 7.41
N VAL A 36 11.94 -7.96 7.68
CA VAL A 36 11.56 -7.27 8.93
C VAL A 36 11.69 -8.20 10.14
N ARG A 37 11.38 -9.50 9.99
CA ARG A 37 11.68 -10.51 11.03
C ARG A 37 13.19 -10.66 11.27
N SER A 38 14.03 -10.31 10.30
CA SER A 38 15.50 -10.31 10.38
C SER A 38 16.12 -8.93 10.66
N LEU A 39 15.38 -7.83 10.50
CA LEU A 39 15.83 -6.44 10.46
C LEU A 39 15.16 -5.55 11.51
N ALA A 40 14.48 -6.11 12.51
CA ALA A 40 13.88 -5.38 13.64
C ALA A 40 14.90 -4.59 14.51
N SER A 41 16.06 -4.23 13.95
CA SER A 41 17.18 -3.53 14.57
C SER A 41 17.71 -2.35 13.72
N GLY A 42 17.03 -1.94 12.64
CA GLY A 42 17.47 -0.86 11.75
C GLY A 42 16.60 0.42 11.77
N PRO A 43 17.16 1.62 11.50
CA PRO A 43 16.45 2.91 11.53
C PRO A 43 15.74 3.31 10.21
N GLU A 44 15.80 2.50 9.15
CA GLU A 44 15.17 2.84 7.86
C GLU A 44 13.65 2.63 7.89
N ARG A 45 12.91 3.66 7.44
CA ARG A 45 11.45 3.54 7.22
C ARG A 45 11.21 2.67 6.00
N ILE A 46 10.49 1.58 6.20
CA ILE A 46 10.15 0.62 5.14
C ILE A 46 8.74 0.95 4.66
N ALA A 47 8.59 1.26 3.38
CA ALA A 47 7.27 1.45 2.76
C ALA A 47 6.47 0.14 2.73
N LEU A 48 5.19 0.21 3.05
CA LEU A 48 4.28 -0.95 3.08
C LEU A 48 3.54 -1.10 1.75
N VAL A 49 3.18 0.01 1.12
CA VAL A 49 2.72 0.09 -0.27
C VAL A 49 3.92 -0.10 -1.20
N ARG A 50 3.72 -0.90 -2.25
CA ARG A 50 4.76 -1.17 -3.24
C ARG A 50 4.41 -0.47 -4.55
N VAL A 51 5.36 0.31 -5.07
CA VAL A 51 5.28 0.96 -6.38
C VAL A 51 6.30 0.33 -7.31
N VAL A 52 5.86 -0.13 -8.47
CA VAL A 52 6.71 -0.68 -9.53
C VAL A 52 6.35 0.03 -10.83
N GLU A 53 7.35 0.53 -11.56
CA GLU A 53 7.14 1.10 -12.89
C GLU A 53 7.50 0.07 -13.96
N ASP A 54 6.68 0.01 -15.02
CA ASP A 54 6.96 -0.74 -16.24
C ASP A 54 6.66 0.10 -17.49
N SER A 55 6.66 -0.54 -18.66
CA SER A 55 6.37 0.12 -19.94
C SER A 55 4.92 0.64 -20.09
N GLU A 56 3.99 0.18 -19.27
CA GLU A 56 2.57 0.57 -19.29
C GLU A 56 2.24 1.62 -18.22
N GLY A 57 3.09 1.78 -17.21
CA GLY A 57 3.03 2.81 -16.18
C GLY A 57 3.31 2.27 -14.78
N LEU A 58 2.75 2.94 -13.78
CA LEU A 58 2.88 2.52 -12.39
C LEU A 58 1.92 1.37 -12.07
N ARG A 59 2.47 0.29 -11.53
CA ARG A 59 1.74 -0.77 -10.82
C ARG A 59 1.91 -0.59 -9.32
N ILE A 60 0.79 -0.39 -8.63
CA ILE A 60 0.76 -0.09 -7.20
C ILE A 60 0.05 -1.21 -6.46
N LEU A 61 0.71 -1.80 -5.47
CA LEU A 61 0.15 -2.84 -4.62
C LEU A 61 0.00 -2.32 -3.19
N ALA A 62 -1.22 -2.38 -2.65
CA ALA A 62 -1.52 -2.05 -1.27
C ALA A 62 -2.19 -3.26 -0.59
N SER A 63 -1.78 -3.57 0.63
CA SER A 63 -2.44 -4.60 1.46
C SER A 63 -2.97 -3.94 2.73
N VAL A 64 -4.28 -4.05 2.97
CA VAL A 64 -4.96 -3.39 4.08
C VAL A 64 -5.75 -4.38 4.93
N GLY A 65 -5.77 -4.13 6.23
CA GLY A 65 -6.65 -4.79 7.19
C GLY A 65 -7.94 -4.01 7.37
N VAL A 66 -9.07 -4.71 7.42
CA VAL A 66 -10.38 -4.15 7.78
C VAL A 66 -11.02 -5.00 8.87
N SER A 67 -11.82 -4.39 9.75
CA SER A 67 -12.63 -5.12 10.73
C SER A 67 -13.65 -6.04 10.06
N ASP A 68 -14.14 -7.04 10.80
CA ASP A 68 -15.09 -8.04 10.28
C ASP A 68 -16.44 -7.46 9.86
N ASP A 69 -16.88 -6.36 10.48
CA ASP A 69 -18.17 -5.71 10.19
C ASP A 69 -18.14 -4.76 8.98
N ARG A 70 -16.97 -4.49 8.41
CA ARG A 70 -16.82 -3.56 7.27
C ARG A 70 -16.96 -4.24 5.91
N GLN A 71 -17.37 -3.48 4.90
CA GLN A 71 -17.49 -3.97 3.53
C GLN A 71 -16.14 -3.91 2.81
N ALA A 72 -15.41 -5.03 2.79
CA ALA A 72 -14.10 -5.14 2.15
C ALA A 72 -14.03 -4.60 0.71
N PRO A 73 -15.02 -4.86 -0.19
CA PRO A 73 -14.98 -4.31 -1.54
C PRO A 73 -15.09 -2.78 -1.59
N LEU A 74 -15.89 -2.19 -0.69
CA LEU A 74 -16.06 -0.74 -0.61
C LEU A 74 -14.78 -0.08 -0.12
N THR A 75 -14.13 -0.64 0.92
CA THR A 75 -12.84 -0.14 1.40
C THR A 75 -11.76 -0.29 0.32
N ALA A 76 -11.69 -1.44 -0.36
CA ALA A 76 -10.72 -1.64 -1.46
C ALA A 76 -10.87 -0.59 -2.56
N ARG A 77 -12.11 -0.26 -2.93
CA ARG A 77 -12.40 0.79 -3.92
C ARG A 77 -11.94 2.16 -3.44
N ARG A 78 -12.29 2.54 -2.20
CA ARG A 78 -11.86 3.84 -1.61
C ARG A 78 -10.34 3.96 -1.55
N VAL A 79 -9.64 2.89 -1.19
CA VAL A 79 -8.18 2.82 -1.20
C VAL A 79 -7.63 3.02 -2.62
N SER A 80 -8.18 2.32 -3.61
CA SER A 80 -7.79 2.52 -5.01
C SER A 80 -8.00 3.96 -5.47
N ASP A 81 -9.15 4.56 -5.15
CA ASP A 81 -9.47 5.94 -5.53
C ASP A 81 -8.51 6.94 -4.87
N ALA A 82 -8.17 6.75 -3.59
CA ALA A 82 -7.21 7.58 -2.87
C ALA A 82 -5.79 7.48 -3.46
N ILE A 83 -5.33 6.26 -3.78
CA ILE A 83 -4.04 6.05 -4.45
C ILE A 83 -4.01 6.78 -5.79
N ARG A 84 -5.04 6.62 -6.62
CA ARG A 84 -5.11 7.26 -7.95
C ARG A 84 -5.09 8.78 -7.86
N ALA A 85 -5.75 9.36 -6.85
CA ALA A 85 -5.71 10.79 -6.60
C ALA A 85 -4.32 11.28 -6.15
N ALA A 86 -3.63 10.49 -5.33
CA ALA A 86 -2.33 10.85 -4.75
C ALA A 86 -1.16 10.74 -5.74
N VAL A 87 -1.23 9.81 -6.70
CA VAL A 87 -0.18 9.56 -7.70
C VAL A 87 0.02 10.72 -8.68
N GLY A 88 -0.97 11.62 -8.84
CA GLY A 88 -0.73 12.94 -9.42
C GLY A 88 -0.20 12.97 -10.86
N GLY A 89 -0.93 12.37 -11.81
CA GLY A 89 -0.67 12.56 -13.25
C GLY A 89 0.32 11.59 -13.89
N HIS A 90 1.00 10.74 -13.10
CA HIS A 90 1.74 9.62 -13.65
C HIS A 90 0.77 8.58 -14.26
N PRO A 91 1.11 7.95 -15.40
CA PRO A 91 0.30 6.88 -15.96
C PRO A 91 0.25 5.70 -14.99
N ILE A 92 -0.95 5.24 -14.65
CA ILE A 92 -1.17 4.10 -13.78
C ILE A 92 -1.67 2.93 -14.62
N ALA A 93 -0.85 1.88 -14.70
CA ALA A 93 -1.22 0.64 -15.35
C ALA A 93 -2.22 -0.15 -14.48
N GLU A 94 -1.93 -0.29 -13.18
CA GLU A 94 -2.74 -1.10 -12.26
C GLU A 94 -2.67 -0.58 -10.83
N VAL A 95 -3.79 -0.65 -10.12
CA VAL A 95 -3.83 -0.56 -8.65
C VAL A 95 -4.45 -1.84 -8.11
N HIS A 96 -3.67 -2.61 -7.37
CA HIS A 96 -4.10 -3.87 -6.78
C HIS A 96 -4.20 -3.71 -5.26
N VAL A 97 -5.43 -3.80 -4.74
CA VAL A 97 -5.69 -3.69 -3.30
C VAL A 97 -6.06 -5.06 -2.75
N ARG A 98 -5.26 -5.57 -1.83
CA ARG A 98 -5.56 -6.79 -1.06
C ARG A 98 -6.18 -6.40 0.26
N VAL A 99 -7.30 -7.03 0.58
CA VAL A 99 -7.98 -6.79 1.85
C VAL A 99 -7.91 -8.07 2.70
N GLY A 100 -7.32 -7.94 3.88
CA GLY A 100 -7.36 -8.93 4.95
C GLY A 100 -8.38 -8.53 6.02
N ARG A 101 -8.93 -9.53 6.69
CA ARG A 101 -9.70 -9.31 7.93
C ARG A 101 -8.74 -9.30 9.12
N VAL A 102 -8.92 -8.35 10.02
CA VAL A 102 -8.23 -8.32 11.31
C VAL A 102 -9.25 -8.64 12.39
N ALA A 103 -9.04 -9.78 13.05
CA ALA A 103 -9.81 -10.17 14.23
C ALA A 103 -9.19 -9.51 15.47
N HIS A 104 -10.03 -8.84 16.27
CA HIS A 104 -9.68 -8.34 17.60
C HIS A 104 -9.98 -9.40 18.66
#